data_AF-A0A6J4FWS2-F1
#
_entry.id   AF-A0A6J4FWS2-F1
#
_cell.length_a   1.000
_cell.length_b   1.000
_cell.length_c   1.000
_cell.angle_alpha   90.00
_cell.angle_beta   90.00
_cell.angle_gamma   90.00
#
_symmetry.space_group_name_H-M   'P 1'
#
loop_
_entity.id
_entity.type
_entity.pdbx_description
1 polymer ?
#
loop_
_entity_poly.entity_id
_entity_poly.type
_entity_poly.pdbx_seq_one_letter_code
_entity_poly.pdbx_strand_id
1 'polypeptide(L)' 'MHNALHPDRMTPPERLDELADILAVGLIRLKARKSRRLSADARESSVDFTARQSGHVPVNRRRKTP' A
#
# COMPACT_ATOMS: atom_id res chain seq x y z
N MET A 1 9.91 23.19 -2.00
CA MET A 1 10.69 22.12 -1.34
C MET A 1 10.72 22.48 0.14
N HIS A 2 9.68 22.11 0.90
CA HIS A 2 9.62 22.38 2.33
C HIS A 2 10.39 21.27 3.05
N ASN A 3 11.49 21.61 3.72
CA ASN A 3 12.11 20.71 4.68
C ASN A 3 11.12 20.54 5.83
N ALA A 4 10.41 19.42 5.89
CA ALA A 4 9.46 19.16 6.95
C ALA A 4 10.23 19.07 8.28
N LEU A 5 10.00 20.02 9.18
CA LEU A 5 10.36 19.86 10.58
C LEU A 5 9.60 18.64 11.11
N HIS A 6 10.17 17.92 12.08
CA HIS A 6 9.40 16.88 12.77
C HIS A 6 8.10 17.50 13.32
N PRO A 7 6.93 16.86 13.19
CA PRO A 7 5.65 17.38 13.68
C PRO A 7 5.70 17.99 15.09
N ASP A 8 6.41 17.33 16.01
CA ASP A 8 6.55 17.77 17.41
C ASP A 8 7.38 19.06 17.58
N ARG A 9 8.03 19.53 16.52
CA ARG A 9 8.82 20.76 16.49
C ARG A 9 8.10 21.91 15.78
N MET A 10 6.89 21.67 15.27
CA MET A 10 6.08 22.68 14.63
C MET A 10 5.20 23.39 15.64
N THR A 11 5.02 24.69 15.45
CA THR A 11 3.98 25.44 16.12
C THR A 11 2.59 24.98 15.62
N PRO A 12 1.51 25.19 16.40
CA PRO A 12 0.17 24.82 15.97
C PRO A 12 -0.25 25.40 14.60
N PRO A 13 0.06 26.66 14.25
CA PRO A 13 -0.22 27.20 12.92
C PRO A 13 0.53 26.46 11.80
N GLU A 14 1.82 26.18 11.96
CA GLU A 14 2.61 25.45 10.95
C GLU A 14 2.07 24.04 10.69
N ARG A 15 1.57 23.36 11.74
CA ARG A 15 0.89 22.07 11.57
C ARG A 15 -0.40 22.18 10.77
N LEU A 16 -1.17 23.25 10.97
CA LEU A 16 -2.40 23.48 10.21
C LEU A 16 -2.09 23.75 8.73
N ASP A 17 -1.06 24.53 8.45
CA ASP A 17 -0.63 24.81 7.07
C ASP A 17 -0.15 23.53 6.35
N GLU A 18 0.66 22.70 7.01
CA GLU A 18 1.10 21.42 6.46
C GLU A 18 -0.09 20.49 6.18
N LEU A 19 -1.05 20.40 7.10
CA LEU A 19 -2.26 19.61 6.91
C LEU A 19 -3.11 20.14 5.76
N ALA A 20 -3.26 21.47 5.65
CA ALA A 20 -3.98 22.10 4.56
C ALA A 20 -3.36 21.78 3.19
N ASP A 21 -2.04 21.82 3.08
CA ASP A 21 -1.30 21.46 1.87
C ASP A 21 -1.52 19.99 1.47
N ILE A 22 -1.38 19.06 2.43
CA ILE A 22 -1.62 17.63 2.21
C ILE A 22 -3.06 17.40 1.72
N LEU A 23 -4.04 18.04 2.37
CA LEU A 23 -5.45 17.91 2.04
C LEU A 23 -5.76 18.52 0.66
N ALA A 24 -5.18 19.67 0.32
CA ALA A 24 -5.35 20.30 -0.97
C ALA A 24 -4.85 19.39 -2.11
N VAL A 25 -3.66 18.80 -1.96
CA VAL A 25 -3.11 17.82 -2.91
C VAL A 25 -4.04 16.60 -3.03
N GLY A 26 -4.53 16.08 -1.91
CA GLY A 26 -5.49 14.98 -1.87
C GLY A 26 -6.78 15.31 -2.62
N LEU A 27 -7.34 16.50 -2.41
CA LEU A 27 -8.57 16.96 -3.05
C LEU A 27 -8.41 17.13 -4.56
N ILE A 28 -7.29 17.72 -5.01
CA ILE A 28 -6.97 17.85 -6.44
C ILE A 28 -6.92 16.46 -7.09
N ARG A 29 -6.20 15.52 -6.48
CA ARG A 29 -6.11 14.14 -6.98
C ARG A 29 -7.48 13.46 -7.02
N LEU A 30 -8.31 13.64 -5.99
CA LEU A 30 -9.66 13.09 -5.95
C LEU A 30 -10.55 13.65 -7.05
N LYS A 31 -10.53 14.97 -7.26
CA LYS A 31 -11.29 15.62 -8.34
C LYS A 31 -10.81 15.15 -9.72
N ALA A 32 -9.50 15.03 -9.92
CA ALA A 32 -8.92 14.50 -11.16
C ALA A 32 -9.29 13.02 -11.41
N ARG A 33 -9.42 12.21 -10.35
CA ARG A 33 -9.91 10.81 -10.47
C ARG A 33 -11.40 10.75 -10.79
N LYS A 34 -12.22 11.65 -10.24
CA LYS A 34 -13.64 11.76 -10.59
C LYS A 34 -13.86 12.27 -12.01
N SER A 35 -12.95 13.10 -12.52
CA SER A 35 -13.03 13.63 -13.89
C SER A 35 -12.46 12.68 -14.95
N ARG A 36 -11.61 11.72 -14.56
CA ARG A 36 -11.27 10.57 -15.41
C ARG A 36 -12.46 9.61 -15.36
N ARG A 37 -13.05 9.28 -16.52
CA ARG A 37 -14.09 8.25 -16.63
C ARG A 37 -13.67 7.05 -15.79
N LEU A 38 -14.53 6.59 -14.89
CA LEU A 38 -14.43 5.28 -14.21
C LEU A 38 -14.43 4.09 -15.18
N SER A 39 -14.46 4.35 -16.49
CA SER A 39 -14.29 3.40 -17.58
C SER A 39 -13.01 3.77 -18.33
N ALA A 40 -11.89 3.20 -17.88
CA ALA A 40 -10.76 2.93 -18.75
C ALA A 40 -10.39 1.47 -18.50
N ASP A 41 -10.98 0.61 -19.33
CA ASP A 41 -10.88 -0.85 -19.40
C ASP A 41 -10.97 -1.60 -18.08
N ALA A 42 -11.99 -2.44 -17.97
CA ALA A 42 -11.83 -3.72 -17.29
C ALA A 42 -10.69 -4.48 -17.98
N ARG A 43 -9.43 -4.13 -17.67
CA ARG A 43 -8.31 -5.02 -17.96
C ARG A 43 -8.44 -6.14 -16.95
N GLU A 44 -8.88 -7.29 -17.43
CA GLU A 44 -8.88 -8.55 -16.69
C GLU A 44 -7.60 -8.67 -15.87
N SER A 45 -7.74 -8.58 -14.55
CA SER A 45 -6.69 -8.98 -13.64
C SER A 45 -6.78 -10.49 -13.47
N SER A 46 -6.35 -11.25 -14.48
CA SER A 46 -6.15 -12.69 -14.34
C SER A 46 -4.94 -12.92 -13.43
N VAL A 47 -5.22 -13.17 -12.15
CA VAL A 47 -4.22 -13.71 -11.23
C VAL A 47 -4.21 -15.23 -11.42
N ASP A 48 -3.39 -15.69 -12.37
CA ASP A 48 -3.01 -17.09 -12.43
C ASP A 48 -2.17 -17.42 -11.20
N PHE A 49 -2.85 -17.78 -10.11
CA PHE A 49 -2.20 -18.35 -8.95
C PHE A 49 -1.81 -19.79 -9.31
N THR A 50 -0.58 -20.00 -9.79
CA THR A 50 -0.01 -21.35 -9.76
C THR A 50 -0.01 -21.81 -8.31
N ALA A 51 -0.73 -22.89 -8.01
CA ALA A 51 -0.82 -23.43 -6.66
C ALA A 51 0.60 -23.62 -6.12
N ARG A 52 0.90 -22.95 -5.01
CA ARG A 52 2.16 -23.14 -4.27
C ARG A 52 2.21 -24.62 -3.87
N GLN A 53 3.05 -25.39 -4.55
CA GLN A 53 3.30 -26.79 -4.20
C GLN A 53 3.68 -26.82 -2.72
N SER A 54 2.82 -27.42 -1.90
CA SER A 54 3.14 -27.67 -0.50
C SER A 54 4.24 -28.73 -0.49
N GLY A 55 5.45 -28.32 -0.10
CA GLY A 55 6.55 -29.25 0.13
C GLY A 55 6.21 -30.14 1.32
N HIS A 56 5.53 -31.25 1.07
CA HIS A 56 5.44 -32.34 2.04
C HIS A 56 6.81 -32.99 2.12
N VAL A 57 7.60 -32.65 3.14
CA VAL A 57 8.83 -33.39 3.45
C VAL A 57 8.40 -34.70 4.11
N PRO A 58 8.64 -35.88 3.51
CA PRO A 58 8.40 -37.12 4.21
C PRO A 58 9.45 -37.23 5.32
N VAL A 59 8.99 -37.16 6.58
CA VAL A 59 9.83 -37.45 7.75
C VAL A 59 10.26 -38.92 7.66
N ASN A 60 11.53 -39.15 7.30
CA ASN A 60 12.15 -40.45 7.43
C ASN A 60 12.31 -40.79 8.92
N ARG A 61 11.35 -41.52 9.47
CA ARG A 61 11.46 -42.15 10.80
C ARG A 61 12.55 -43.23 10.73
N ARG A 62 13.78 -42.91 11.17
CA ARG A 62 14.76 -43.95 11.48
C ARG A 62 14.26 -44.71 12.71
N ARG A 63 13.85 -45.97 12.53
CA ARG A 63 13.74 -46.92 13.65
C ARG A 63 15.14 -47.12 14.21
N LYS A 64 15.32 -46.84 15.51
CA LYS A 64 16.41 -47.43 16.30
C LYS A 64 15.77 -48.49 17.19
N THR A 65 16.09 -49.74 16.92
CA THR A 65 15.89 -50.87 17.84
C THR A 65 17.23 -51.13 18.52
N PRO A 66 17.30 -51.34 19.84
CA PRO A 66 18.22 -52.32 20.41
C PRO A 66 17.66 -53.74 20.23
#